data_AF-A0A537YYQ5-F1
#
_entry.id   AF-A0A537YYQ5-F1
#
_cell.length_a   1.000
_cell.length_b   1.000
_cell.length_c   1.000
_cell.angle_alpha   90.00
_cell.angle_beta   90.00
_cell.angle_gamma   90.00
#
_symmetry.space_group_name_H-M   'P 1'
#
loop_
_entity.id
_entity.type
_entity.pdbx_description
1 polymer ?
#
loop_
_entity_poly.entity_id
_entity_poly.type
_entity_poly.pdbx_seq_one_letter_code
_entity_poly.pdbx_strand_id
1 'polypeptide(L)'
;RTHVALVRGEIGDGEEVMTRVHSECLTGDVFGSLRCDCGSQLERAFELIGAEGRGVVLYIRGHEGRAIGLRHKLRAYELQDQGRDTVEANIELGFAADQREYGIGAQILVDLGVRTMRLLTNNPDKRAGLEGYGLSIAERIPLEIEPTSHNIGYLRTKAQKLGHLLDVPGDLG
;
A
#
# COMPACT_ATOMS: atom_id res chain seq x y z
N ARG A 1 -7.62 13.86 -10.92
CA ARG A 1 -7.24 13.63 -9.51
C ARG A 1 -5.78 14.05 -9.35
N THR A 2 -5.33 14.45 -8.17
CA THR A 2 -3.93 14.87 -7.95
C THR A 2 -3.20 13.76 -7.21
N HIS A 3 -2.13 13.24 -7.78
CA HIS A 3 -1.20 12.33 -7.11
C HIS A 3 0.00 13.14 -6.61
N VAL A 4 0.68 12.67 -5.56
CA VAL A 4 1.81 13.39 -4.97
C VAL A 4 3.00 12.46 -4.87
N ALA A 5 4.16 12.89 -5.37
CA ALA A 5 5.42 12.24 -5.11
C ALA A 5 6.25 13.11 -4.15
N LEU A 6 6.68 12.53 -3.03
CA LEU A 6 7.64 13.15 -2.13
C LEU A 6 9.01 12.56 -2.42
N VAL A 7 9.93 13.40 -2.86
CA VAL A 7 11.28 13.01 -3.25
C VAL A 7 12.26 13.44 -2.17
N ARG A 8 13.11 12.51 -1.74
CA ARG A 8 14.22 12.76 -0.82
C ARG A 8 15.51 12.63 -1.60
N GLY A 9 16.36 13.66 -1.55
CA GLY A 9 17.64 13.68 -2.26
C GLY A 9 17.49 13.78 -3.79
N GLU A 10 18.58 13.53 -4.49
CA GLU A 10 18.64 13.53 -5.96
C GLU A 10 18.42 12.11 -6.51
N ILE A 11 17.53 11.96 -7.50
CA ILE A 11 17.29 10.66 -8.16
C ILE A 11 18.51 10.20 -8.96
N GLY A 12 19.32 11.11 -9.51
CA GLY A 12 20.59 10.78 -10.16
C GLY A 12 20.40 9.88 -11.39
N ASP A 13 21.10 8.75 -11.41
CA ASP A 13 21.05 7.76 -12.51
C ASP A 13 19.75 6.94 -12.56
N GLY A 14 18.85 7.11 -11.58
CA GLY A 14 17.59 6.38 -11.51
C GLY A 14 17.72 4.93 -11.07
N GLU A 15 18.90 4.47 -10.66
CA GLU A 15 19.15 3.08 -10.27
C GLU A 15 18.96 2.86 -8.76
N GLU A 16 18.38 1.71 -8.41
CA GLU A 16 18.15 1.21 -7.05
C GLU A 16 17.48 2.22 -6.09
N VAL A 17 16.60 3.07 -6.63
CA VAL A 17 15.94 4.12 -5.87
C VAL A 17 14.98 3.50 -4.84
N MET A 18 15.18 3.77 -3.55
CA MET A 18 14.25 3.30 -2.51
C MET A 18 12.88 3.93 -2.74
N THR A 19 11.87 3.10 -2.99
CA THR A 19 10.57 3.57 -3.44
C THR A 19 9.45 2.96 -2.61
N ARG A 20 8.48 3.79 -2.21
CA ARG A 20 7.21 3.37 -1.62
C ARG A 20 6.07 3.87 -2.50
N VAL A 21 5.28 2.96 -3.07
CA VAL A 21 4.00 3.30 -3.70
C VAL A 21 2.88 3.09 -2.67
N HIS A 22 2.36 4.20 -2.13
CA HIS A 22 1.30 4.22 -1.13
C HIS A 22 -0.06 4.49 -1.77
N SER A 23 -1.07 3.71 -1.38
CA SER A 23 -2.46 3.93 -1.79
C SER A 23 -3.16 4.74 -0.72
N GLU A 24 -3.82 5.84 -1.11
CA GLU A 24 -4.55 6.73 -0.20
C GLU A 24 -5.46 5.96 0.76
N CYS A 25 -5.34 6.28 2.05
CA CYS A 25 -6.18 5.74 3.11
C CYS A 25 -6.42 6.82 4.17
N LEU A 26 -7.43 7.67 3.98
CA LEU A 26 -7.71 8.81 4.86
C LEU A 26 -7.81 8.40 6.33
N THR A 27 -8.52 7.31 6.62
CA THR A 27 -8.69 6.83 8.00
C THR A 27 -7.37 6.43 8.65
N GLY A 28 -6.46 5.80 7.92
CA GLY A 28 -5.16 5.37 8.46
C GLY A 28 -4.16 6.51 8.47
N ASP A 29 -4.01 7.19 7.34
CA ASP A 29 -2.95 8.16 7.07
C ASP A 29 -3.16 9.50 7.81
N VAL A 30 -4.41 9.90 8.04
CA VAL A 30 -4.73 11.21 8.65
C VAL A 30 -5.37 11.06 10.03
N PHE A 31 -6.30 10.12 10.19
CA PHE A 31 -7.03 9.95 11.45
C PHE A 31 -6.41 8.92 12.41
N GLY A 32 -5.29 8.29 12.04
CA GLY A 32 -4.59 7.34 12.91
C GLY A 32 -5.41 6.10 13.25
N SER A 33 -6.27 5.64 12.32
CA SER A 33 -7.13 4.47 12.56
C SER A 33 -6.31 3.22 12.86
N LEU A 34 -6.62 2.58 13.99
CA LEU A 34 -6.03 1.30 14.41
C LEU A 34 -6.62 0.09 13.66
N ARG A 35 -7.67 0.28 12.84
CA ARG A 35 -8.32 -0.82 12.08
C ARG A 35 -7.50 -1.29 10.88
N CYS A 36 -6.51 -0.52 10.46
CA CYS A 36 -5.61 -0.87 9.37
C CYS A 36 -4.18 -0.48 9.73
N ASP A 37 -3.23 -0.89 8.90
CA ASP A 37 -1.80 -0.60 9.05
C ASP A 37 -1.33 0.52 8.10
N CYS A 38 -2.24 1.19 7.36
CA CYS A 38 -1.86 2.13 6.31
C CYS A 38 -1.05 3.32 6.84
N GLY A 39 -1.48 3.94 7.94
CA GLY A 39 -0.78 5.08 8.54
C GLY A 39 0.63 4.69 8.99
N SER A 40 0.76 3.62 9.78
CA SER A 40 2.04 3.11 10.24
C SER A 40 2.97 2.68 9.10
N GLN A 41 2.43 2.11 8.02
CA GLN A 41 3.20 1.83 6.81
C GLN A 41 3.72 3.09 6.14
N LEU A 42 2.91 4.15 6.07
CA LEU A 42 3.33 5.42 5.48
C LEU A 42 4.44 6.08 6.32
N GLU A 43 4.26 6.14 7.63
CA GLU A 43 5.26 6.64 8.58
C GLU A 43 6.57 5.87 8.47
N ARG A 44 6.51 4.53 8.51
CA ARG A 44 7.69 3.68 8.40
C ARG A 44 8.43 3.87 7.07
N ALA A 45 7.70 4.08 5.98
CA ALA A 45 8.31 4.39 4.69
C ALA A 45 9.01 5.75 4.68
N PHE A 46 8.43 6.77 5.33
CA PHE A 46 9.10 8.07 5.49
C PHE A 46 10.38 7.94 6.32
N GLU A 47 10.38 7.16 7.40
CA GLU A 47 11.58 6.92 8.21
C GLU A 47 12.69 6.25 7.39
N LEU A 48 12.37 5.15 6.71
CA LEU A 48 13.33 4.37 5.92
C LEU A 48 13.93 5.21 4.78
N ILE A 49 13.09 5.89 3.99
CA ILE A 49 13.56 6.74 2.88
C ILE A 49 14.28 7.98 3.42
N GLY A 50 13.84 8.53 4.55
CA GLY A 50 14.49 9.66 5.21
C GLY A 50 15.91 9.31 5.68
N ALA A 51 16.08 8.11 6.26
CA ALA A 51 17.37 7.58 6.70
C ALA A 51 18.29 7.20 5.53
N GLU A 52 17.74 6.61 4.47
CA GLU A 52 18.47 6.32 3.23
C GLU A 52 19.01 7.61 2.56
N GLY A 53 18.25 8.70 2.67
CA GLY A 53 18.64 10.01 2.11
C GLY A 53 18.40 10.15 0.60
N ARG A 54 18.01 9.07 -0.09
CA ARG A 54 17.63 9.04 -1.51
C ARG A 54 16.43 8.13 -1.74
N GLY A 55 15.30 8.67 -2.19
CA GLY A 55 14.12 7.85 -2.47
C GLY A 55 12.83 8.61 -2.76
N VAL A 56 11.77 7.85 -3.02
CA VAL A 56 10.45 8.38 -3.40
C VAL A 56 9.33 7.73 -2.58
N VAL A 57 8.49 8.56 -1.96
CA VAL A 57 7.16 8.14 -1.49
C VAL A 57 6.12 8.66 -2.46
N LEU A 58 5.51 7.75 -3.21
CA LEU A 58 4.46 8.05 -4.18
C LEU A 58 3.08 7.80 -3.56
N TYR A 59 2.33 8.87 -3.33
CA TYR A 59 0.99 8.85 -2.77
C TYR A 59 -0.07 8.89 -3.87
N ILE A 60 -0.69 7.73 -4.14
CA ILE A 60 -1.69 7.57 -5.19
C ILE A 60 -3.08 7.81 -4.64
N ARG A 61 -3.68 8.94 -5.06
CA ARG A 61 -5.07 9.29 -4.74
C ARG A 61 -6.08 8.58 -5.63
N GLY A 62 -7.28 8.38 -5.08
CA GLY A 62 -8.34 7.61 -5.73
C GLY A 62 -8.25 6.10 -5.53
N HIS A 63 -7.28 5.64 -4.73
CA HIS A 63 -7.17 4.24 -4.29
C HIS A 63 -7.86 3.96 -2.95
N GLU A 64 -8.53 4.96 -2.36
CA GLU A 64 -9.24 4.82 -1.11
C GLU A 64 -10.18 3.61 -1.14
N GLY A 65 -10.12 2.79 -0.09
CA GLY A 65 -10.89 1.55 0.01
C GLY A 65 -10.58 0.51 -1.07
N ARG A 66 -9.39 0.52 -1.69
CA ARG A 66 -9.08 -0.26 -2.91
C ARG A 66 -9.85 0.22 -4.14
N ALA A 67 -9.92 1.54 -4.27
CA ALA A 67 -10.59 2.29 -5.34
C ALA A 67 -12.14 2.29 -5.32
N ILE A 68 -12.78 1.73 -4.28
CA ILE A 68 -14.25 1.86 -4.08
C ILE A 68 -14.64 3.21 -3.43
N GLY A 69 -13.66 3.96 -2.91
CA GLY A 69 -13.85 5.25 -2.26
C GLY A 69 -14.23 5.18 -0.78
N LEU A 70 -14.10 6.32 -0.09
CA LEU A 70 -14.23 6.41 1.37
C LEU A 70 -15.62 5.97 1.86
N ARG A 71 -16.70 6.39 1.19
CA ARG A 71 -18.06 6.06 1.62
C ARG A 71 -18.30 4.55 1.64
N HIS A 72 -17.90 3.84 0.59
CA HIS A 72 -18.08 2.39 0.51
C HIS A 72 -17.12 1.66 1.46
N LYS A 73 -15.91 2.17 1.68
CA LYS A 73 -15.01 1.66 2.72
C LYS A 73 -15.64 1.72 4.11
N LEU A 74 -16.27 2.83 4.47
CA LEU A 74 -16.96 2.95 5.77
C LEU A 74 -18.16 2.00 5.87
N ARG A 75 -18.89 1.78 4.77
CA ARG A 75 -19.95 0.77 4.74
C ARG A 75 -19.40 -0.67 4.86
N ALA A 76 -18.26 -0.95 4.24
CA ALA A 76 -17.57 -2.24 4.38
C ALA A 76 -17.10 -2.45 5.82
N TYR A 77 -16.67 -1.41 6.53
CA TYR A 77 -16.37 -1.47 7.96
C TYR A 77 -17.60 -1.81 8.81
N GLU A 78 -18.78 -1.28 8.48
CA GLU A 78 -20.02 -1.62 9.18
C GLU A 78 -20.40 -3.10 9.00
N LEU A 79 -20.17 -3.66 7.80
CA LEU A 79 -20.34 -5.09 7.55
C LEU A 79 -19.28 -5.92 8.30
N GLN A 80 -18.04 -5.45 8.37
CA GLN A 80 -17.00 -6.12 9.13
C GLN A 80 -17.29 -6.15 10.64
N ASP A 81 -17.84 -5.07 11.17
CA ASP A 81 -18.30 -5.00 12.57
C ASP A 81 -19.45 -6.00 12.84
N GLN A 82 -20.11 -6.49 11.79
CA GLN A 82 -21.13 -7.54 11.83
C GLN A 82 -20.58 -8.93 11.46
N GLY A 83 -19.25 -9.10 11.41
CA GLY A 83 -18.57 -10.39 11.26
C GLY A 83 -18.13 -10.78 9.85
N ARG A 84 -18.38 -9.97 8.82
CA ARG A 84 -17.83 -10.23 7.47
C ARG A 84 -16.33 -9.92 7.44
N ASP A 85 -15.57 -10.62 6.61
CA ASP A 85 -14.22 -10.15 6.30
C ASP A 85 -14.19 -9.07 5.20
N THR A 86 -12.99 -8.56 4.89
CA THR A 86 -12.83 -7.50 3.89
C THR A 86 -13.29 -7.89 2.48
N VAL A 87 -13.09 -9.14 2.07
CA VAL A 87 -13.48 -9.63 0.74
C VAL A 87 -14.99 -9.82 0.68
N GLU A 88 -15.57 -10.46 1.70
CA GLU A 88 -17.02 -10.67 1.81
C GLU A 88 -17.78 -9.36 1.83
N ALA A 89 -17.33 -8.39 2.64
CA ALA A 89 -17.94 -7.07 2.71
C ALA A 89 -17.91 -6.34 1.34
N ASN A 90 -16.82 -6.46 0.58
CA ASN A 90 -16.73 -5.84 -0.75
C ASN A 90 -17.67 -6.51 -1.76
N ILE A 91 -17.76 -7.84 -1.74
CA ILE A 91 -18.66 -8.61 -2.63
C ILE A 91 -20.12 -8.28 -2.31
N GLU A 92 -20.50 -8.22 -1.02
CA GLU A 92 -21.85 -7.85 -0.57
C GLU A 92 -22.24 -6.43 -1.03
N LEU A 93 -21.26 -5.53 -1.13
CA LEU A 93 -21.45 -4.18 -1.65
C LEU A 93 -21.39 -4.08 -3.19
N GLY A 94 -21.20 -5.20 -3.89
CA GLY A 94 -21.17 -5.26 -5.36
C GLY A 94 -19.84 -4.86 -5.99
N PHE A 95 -18.74 -4.85 -5.23
CA PHE A 95 -17.40 -4.50 -5.72
C PHE A 95 -16.51 -5.73 -5.88
N ALA A 96 -15.52 -5.61 -6.79
CA ALA A 96 -14.42 -6.55 -6.83
C ALA A 96 -13.54 -6.41 -5.58
N ALA A 97 -12.76 -7.45 -5.25
CA ALA A 97 -11.88 -7.42 -4.08
C ALA A 97 -10.79 -6.32 -4.16
N ASP A 98 -10.39 -5.92 -5.37
CA ASP A 98 -9.44 -4.84 -5.63
C ASP A 98 -9.66 -4.23 -7.02
N GLN A 99 -9.78 -2.91 -7.12
CA GLN A 99 -9.98 -2.18 -8.39
C GLN A 99 -8.88 -1.12 -8.63
N ARG A 100 -7.73 -1.24 -7.96
CA ARG A 100 -6.66 -0.25 -8.05
C ARG A 100 -5.93 -0.33 -9.40
N GLU A 101 -5.68 0.83 -9.99
CA GLU A 101 -4.90 0.98 -11.22
C GLU A 101 -3.55 1.65 -10.92
N TYR A 102 -2.45 0.97 -11.24
CA TYR A 102 -1.11 1.46 -10.90
C TYR A 102 -0.36 2.12 -12.07
N GLY A 103 -0.95 2.17 -13.27
CA GLY A 103 -0.30 2.71 -14.48
C GLY A 103 0.10 4.18 -14.34
N ILE A 104 -0.73 5.01 -13.70
CA ILE A 104 -0.37 6.40 -13.41
C ILE A 104 0.84 6.47 -12.47
N GLY A 105 0.93 5.56 -11.50
CA GLY A 105 2.05 5.52 -10.58
C GLY A 105 3.38 5.20 -11.29
N ALA A 106 3.35 4.27 -12.25
CA ALA A 106 4.50 3.96 -13.09
C ALA A 106 4.94 5.18 -13.93
N GLN A 107 4.00 5.88 -14.56
CA GLN A 107 4.31 7.08 -15.36
C GLN A 107 4.97 8.18 -14.53
N ILE A 108 4.49 8.41 -13.30
CA ILE A 108 5.10 9.39 -12.39
C ILE A 108 6.53 8.99 -12.05
N LEU A 109 6.80 7.70 -11.77
CA LEU A 109 8.15 7.23 -11.45
C LEU A 109 9.11 7.39 -12.64
N VAL A 110 8.65 7.13 -13.86
CA VAL A 110 9.42 7.36 -15.09
C VAL A 110 9.73 8.84 -15.28
N ASP A 111 8.74 9.72 -15.09
CA ASP A 111 8.91 11.17 -15.20
C ASP A 111 9.92 11.72 -14.18
N LEU A 112 9.93 11.15 -12.96
CA LEU A 112 10.94 11.45 -11.93
C LEU A 112 12.35 10.92 -12.27
N GLY A 113 12.49 10.12 -13.32
CA GLY A 113 13.76 9.53 -13.74
C GLY A 113 14.12 8.21 -13.06
N VAL A 114 13.20 7.56 -12.35
CA VAL A 114 13.42 6.23 -11.76
C VAL A 114 13.49 5.18 -12.89
N ARG A 115 14.44 4.26 -12.79
CA ARG A 115 14.61 3.12 -13.70
C ARG A 115 14.47 1.80 -12.95
N THR A 116 15.24 1.66 -11.88
CA THR A 116 15.21 0.47 -11.02
C THR A 116 14.97 0.90 -9.58
N MET A 117 14.22 0.07 -8.84
CA MET A 117 13.77 0.42 -7.51
C MET A 117 13.96 -0.70 -6.49
N ARG A 118 14.31 -0.31 -5.27
CA ARG A 118 14.16 -1.15 -4.08
C ARG A 118 12.80 -0.83 -3.46
N LEU A 119 11.83 -1.70 -3.71
CA LEU A 119 10.42 -1.41 -3.46
C LEU A 119 10.00 -1.83 -2.04
N LEU A 120 9.54 -0.86 -1.24
CA LEU A 120 8.97 -1.07 0.10
C LEU A 120 7.54 -1.62 0.01
N THR A 121 7.38 -2.95 0.01
CA THR A 121 6.07 -3.61 -0.13
C THR A 121 5.99 -5.02 0.47
N ASN A 122 4.84 -5.29 1.09
CA ASN A 122 4.43 -6.64 1.51
C ASN A 122 3.53 -7.34 0.47
N ASN A 123 3.05 -6.61 -0.54
CA ASN A 123 2.25 -7.19 -1.61
C ASN A 123 3.17 -7.61 -2.78
N PRO A 124 3.26 -8.92 -3.11
CA PRO A 124 4.06 -9.42 -4.24
C PRO A 124 3.45 -9.09 -5.61
N ASP A 125 2.13 -8.88 -5.70
CA ASP A 125 1.40 -8.64 -6.95
C ASP A 125 1.61 -7.23 -7.52
N LYS A 126 2.26 -6.34 -6.75
CA LYS A 126 2.66 -4.99 -7.23
C LYS A 126 3.67 -5.00 -8.40
N ARG A 127 4.12 -6.17 -8.83
CA ARG A 127 5.02 -6.35 -9.99
C ARG A 127 4.30 -6.16 -11.32
N ALA A 128 3.01 -6.50 -11.40
CA ALA A 128 2.27 -6.51 -12.65
C ALA A 128 2.06 -5.06 -13.17
N GLY A 129 2.66 -4.76 -14.32
CA GLY A 129 2.46 -3.50 -15.04
C GLY A 129 3.60 -2.49 -14.95
N LEU A 130 4.71 -2.76 -14.25
CA LEU A 130 5.89 -1.88 -14.21
C LEU A 130 6.82 -2.08 -15.43
N GLU A 131 6.96 -3.32 -15.90
CA GLU A 131 7.86 -3.66 -17.02
C GLU A 131 7.51 -2.92 -18.32
N GLY A 132 6.21 -2.70 -18.58
CA GLY A 132 5.74 -1.96 -19.75
C GLY A 132 6.14 -0.48 -19.77
N TYR A 133 6.60 0.06 -18.64
CA TYR A 133 7.10 1.44 -18.51
C TYR A 133 8.63 1.52 -18.43
N GLY A 134 9.34 0.41 -18.62
CA GLY A 134 10.80 0.36 -18.46
C GLY A 134 11.26 0.47 -17.00
N LEU A 135 10.36 0.22 -16.04
CA LEU A 135 10.66 0.17 -14.62
C LEU A 135 10.93 -1.27 -14.19
N SER A 136 11.94 -1.49 -13.35
CA SER A 136 12.20 -2.80 -12.74
C SER A 136 12.37 -2.71 -11.23
N ILE A 137 12.09 -3.81 -10.54
CA ILE A 137 12.29 -3.94 -9.10
C ILE A 137 13.58 -4.72 -8.88
N ALA A 138 14.64 -4.04 -8.43
CA ALA A 138 15.92 -4.66 -8.08
C ALA A 138 15.80 -5.48 -6.80
N GLU A 139 15.07 -4.96 -5.82
CA GLU A 139 14.88 -5.59 -4.52
C GLU A 139 13.47 -5.32 -3.99
N ARG A 140 12.89 -6.29 -3.27
CA ARG A 140 11.68 -6.06 -2.46
C ARG A 140 12.08 -5.99 -1.00
N ILE A 141 11.88 -4.84 -0.39
CA ILE A 141 12.14 -4.63 1.03
C ILE A 141 10.80 -4.75 1.77
N PRO A 142 10.65 -5.73 2.70
CA PRO A 142 9.45 -5.84 3.53
C PRO A 142 9.21 -4.56 4.35
N LEU A 143 7.95 -4.21 4.53
CA LEU A 143 7.53 -3.09 5.35
C LEU A 143 6.75 -3.62 6.55
N GLU A 144 7.48 -4.16 7.51
CA GLU A 144 6.93 -4.82 8.69
C GLU A 144 6.38 -3.78 9.67
N ILE A 145 5.14 -3.99 10.09
CA ILE A 145 4.44 -3.20 11.10
C ILE A 145 3.91 -4.19 12.12
N GLU A 146 4.20 -3.96 13.39
CA GLU A 146 3.71 -4.80 14.47
C GLU A 146 2.17 -4.82 14.48
N PRO A 147 1.53 -6.00 14.40
CA PRO A 147 0.09 -6.12 14.51
C PRO A 147 -0.43 -5.58 15.85
N THR A 148 -1.62 -5.00 15.83
CA THR A 148 -2.35 -4.62 17.04
C THR A 148 -3.57 -5.51 17.20
N SER A 149 -4.15 -5.56 18.41
CA SER A 149 -5.41 -6.26 18.66
C SER A 149 -6.56 -5.79 17.75
N HIS A 150 -6.49 -4.55 17.24
CA HIS A 150 -7.53 -3.95 16.40
C HIS A 150 -7.43 -4.28 14.91
N ASN A 151 -6.24 -4.68 14.43
CA ASN A 151 -6.02 -4.94 13.00
C ASN A 151 -5.54 -6.37 12.70
N ILE A 152 -5.31 -7.22 13.71
CA ILE A 152 -4.83 -8.59 13.48
C ILE A 152 -5.74 -9.40 12.54
N GLY A 153 -7.06 -9.30 12.70
CA GLY A 153 -8.03 -9.93 11.80
C GLY A 153 -7.90 -9.42 10.36
N TYR A 154 -7.78 -8.11 10.18
CA TYR A 154 -7.56 -7.47 8.88
C TYR A 154 -6.25 -7.92 8.22
N LEU A 155 -5.16 -7.99 8.98
CA LEU A 155 -3.85 -8.43 8.50
C LEU A 155 -3.86 -9.92 8.10
N ARG A 156 -4.58 -10.77 8.85
CA ARG A 156 -4.81 -12.18 8.48
C ARG A 156 -5.58 -12.30 7.17
N THR A 157 -6.67 -11.54 6.98
CA THR A 157 -7.41 -11.53 5.71
C THR A 157 -6.50 -11.11 4.56
N LYS A 158 -5.65 -10.09 4.75
CA LYS A 158 -4.64 -9.68 3.76
C LYS A 158 -3.67 -10.80 3.39
N ALA A 159 -3.16 -11.53 4.38
CA ALA A 159 -2.24 -12.63 4.13
C ALA A 159 -2.94 -13.81 3.44
N GLN A 160 -4.08 -14.26 3.97
CA GLN A 160 -4.74 -15.49 3.54
C GLN A 160 -5.53 -15.35 2.23
N LYS A 161 -6.22 -14.22 2.03
CA LYS A 161 -7.16 -14.05 0.91
C LYS A 161 -6.64 -13.13 -0.19
N LEU A 162 -5.59 -12.36 0.09
CA LEU A 162 -5.10 -11.28 -0.80
C LEU A 162 -3.60 -11.38 -1.10
N GLY A 163 -2.96 -12.51 -0.72
CA GLY A 163 -1.60 -12.85 -1.12
C GLY A 163 -0.50 -11.98 -0.50
N HIS A 164 -0.79 -11.19 0.53
CA HIS A 164 0.24 -10.37 1.18
C HIS A 164 1.23 -11.24 1.98
N LEU A 165 2.52 -10.96 1.82
CA LEU A 165 3.60 -11.60 2.56
C LEU A 165 3.77 -10.88 3.90
N LEU A 166 3.02 -11.32 4.90
CA LEU A 166 3.01 -10.80 6.26
C LEU A 166 3.24 -11.94 7.24
N ASP A 167 4.14 -11.75 8.21
CA ASP A 167 4.22 -12.62 9.37
C ASP A 167 3.22 -12.11 10.41
N VAL A 168 2.10 -12.80 10.56
CA VAL A 168 1.01 -12.42 11.47
C VAL A 168 0.91 -13.50 12.54
N PRO A 169 1.02 -13.16 13.85
CA PRO A 169 0.91 -14.14 14.91
C PRO A 169 -0.35 -15.00 14.79
N GLY A 170 -0.16 -16.32 14.87
CA GLY A 170 -1.26 -17.28 15.00
C GLY A 170 -2.10 -16.98 16.24
N ASP A 171 -3.34 -17.47 16.28
CA ASP A 171 -4.13 -17.41 17.50
C ASP A 171 -3.32 -18.06 18.64
N LEU A 172 -3.09 -17.31 19.71
CA LEU A 172 -2.70 -17.88 21.00
C LEU A 172 -3.90 -18.68 21.48
N GLY A 173 -4.00 -19.92 20.99
CA GLY A 173 -4.80 -20.97 21.60
C GLY A 173 -4.15 -21.45 22.89
#